data_AF-A0A1W9HIX4-F1
#
_entry.id   AF-A0A1W9HIX4-F1
#
_cell.length_a   1.000
_cell.length_b   1.000
_cell.length_c   1.000
_cell.angle_alpha   90.00
_cell.angle_beta   90.00
_cell.angle_gamma   90.00
#
_symmetry.space_group_name_H-M   'P 1'
#
loop_
_entity.id
_entity.type
_entity.pdbx_description
1 polymer ?
#
loop_
_entity_poly.entity_id
_entity_poly.type
_entity_poly.pdbx_seq_one_letter_code
_entity_poly.pdbx_strand_id
1 'polypeptide(L)'
;MKEFKTDNLALCPFLEMNGLKFLRTEVTVGKHDKPTVLFVFQDNLGQGRDLQLDFMRSEYKRYRDLLFFFRNEIEKVNRSLTQRRSSAIEDELRGEEENE
;
A
#
# COMPACT_ATOMS: atom_id res chain seq x y z
N MET A 1 -0.45 -18.22 20.13
CA MET A 1 -0.73 -16.79 19.91
C MET A 1 -1.61 -16.68 18.68
N LYS A 2 -2.74 -15.97 18.73
CA LYS A 2 -3.61 -15.78 17.57
C LYS A 2 -3.15 -14.57 16.78
N GLU A 3 -3.10 -14.70 15.46
CA GLU A 3 -2.68 -13.63 14.55
C GLU A 3 -3.86 -13.21 13.69
N PHE A 4 -3.99 -11.90 13.47
CA PHE A 4 -4.89 -11.33 12.47
C PHE A 4 -4.06 -10.79 11.31
N LYS A 5 -4.49 -11.08 10.07
CA LYS A 5 -3.77 -10.68 8.85
C LYS A 5 -4.67 -9.85 7.94
N THR A 6 -4.12 -8.79 7.36
CA THR A 6 -4.83 -7.92 6.41
C THR A 6 -3.86 -7.39 5.36
N ASP A 7 -4.31 -7.21 4.13
CA ASP A 7 -3.60 -6.49 3.05
C ASP A 7 -4.06 -5.02 2.95
N ASN A 8 -5.07 -4.64 3.74
CA ASN A 8 -5.64 -3.31 3.73
C ASN A 8 -4.80 -2.34 4.58
N LEU A 9 -3.93 -1.58 3.90
CA LEU A 9 -3.10 -0.57 4.55
C LEU A 9 -3.90 0.46 5.36
N ALA A 10 -5.10 0.86 4.91
CA ALA A 10 -5.92 1.86 5.60
C ALA A 10 -6.46 1.36 6.95
N LEU A 11 -6.60 0.04 7.09
CA LEU A 11 -7.08 -0.59 8.31
C LEU A 11 -5.98 -0.65 9.40
N CYS A 12 -4.71 -0.73 9.01
CA CYS A 12 -3.59 -0.95 9.94
C CYS A 12 -3.53 0.07 11.10
N PRO A 13 -3.61 1.40 10.88
CA PRO A 13 -3.61 2.35 11.98
C PRO A 13 -4.81 2.17 12.91
N PHE A 14 -5.98 1.85 12.36
CA PHE A 14 -7.19 1.62 13.14
C PHE A 14 -7.04 0.39 14.06
N LEU A 15 -6.44 -0.69 13.57
CA LEU A 15 -6.18 -1.89 14.40
C LEU A 15 -5.22 -1.58 15.55
N GLU A 16 -4.11 -0.88 15.28
CA GLU A 16 -3.12 -0.52 16.30
C GLU A 16 -3.74 0.36 17.40
N MET A 17 -4.51 1.37 17.03
CA MET A 17 -5.19 2.25 17.98
C MET A 17 -6.25 1.52 18.82
N ASN A 18 -6.80 0.41 18.33
CA ASN A 18 -7.78 -0.41 19.04
C ASN A 18 -7.16 -1.66 19.70
N GLY A 19 -5.84 -1.66 19.91
CA GLY A 19 -5.15 -2.63 20.75
C GLY A 19 -4.66 -3.91 20.06
N LEU A 20 -4.71 -3.98 18.73
CA LEU A 20 -4.00 -5.03 17.98
C LEU A 20 -2.58 -4.58 17.71
N LYS A 21 -1.60 -5.26 18.30
CA LYS A 21 -0.19 -4.89 18.14
C LYS A 21 0.38 -5.39 16.81
N PHE A 22 0.95 -4.51 16.01
CA PHE A 22 1.66 -4.89 14.79
C PHE A 22 2.88 -5.78 15.12
N LEU A 23 3.06 -6.83 14.33
CA LEU A 23 4.16 -7.78 14.49
C LEU A 23 5.16 -7.68 13.34
N ARG A 24 4.68 -7.85 12.10
CA ARG A 24 5.52 -7.97 10.91
C ARG A 24 4.72 -7.79 9.63
N THR A 25 5.44 -7.60 8.53
CA THR A 25 4.92 -7.77 7.18
C THR A 25 5.33 -9.13 6.62
N GLU A 26 4.46 -9.72 5.80
CA GLU A 26 4.74 -10.93 5.02
C GLU A 26 4.48 -10.64 3.54
N VAL A 27 5.37 -11.09 2.66
CA VAL A 27 5.12 -11.05 1.22
C VAL A 27 4.42 -12.35 0.84
N THR A 28 3.27 -12.23 0.18
CA THR A 28 2.49 -13.36 -0.32
C THR A 28 2.15 -13.18 -1.79
N VAL A 29 1.65 -14.23 -2.42
CA VAL A 29 1.07 -14.17 -3.76
C VAL A 29 -0.43 -13.91 -3.61
N GLY A 30 -0.89 -12.75 -4.11
CA GLY A 30 -2.28 -12.34 -4.06
C GLY A 30 -3.09 -12.81 -5.27
N LYS A 31 -4.19 -12.13 -5.56
CA LYS A 31 -5.00 -12.41 -6.76
C LYS A 31 -4.19 -12.12 -8.04
N HIS A 32 -4.35 -12.98 -9.05
CA HIS A 32 -3.66 -12.87 -10.34
C HIS A 32 -2.13 -12.94 -10.24
N ASP A 33 -1.61 -13.75 -9.31
CA ASP A 33 -0.17 -13.96 -9.09
C ASP A 33 0.64 -12.69 -8.81
N LYS A 34 -0.04 -11.63 -8.34
CA LYS A 34 0.64 -10.37 -8.00
C LYS A 34 1.22 -10.44 -6.59
N PRO A 35 2.50 -10.08 -6.40
CA PRO A 35 3.08 -9.92 -5.07
C PRO A 35 2.24 -8.95 -4.23
N THR A 36 1.84 -9.39 -3.05
CA THR A 36 1.00 -8.65 -2.12
C THR A 36 1.64 -8.64 -0.74
N VAL A 37 1.51 -7.53 -0.02
CA VAL A 37 2.00 -7.40 1.35
C VAL A 37 0.86 -7.65 2.33
N LEU A 38 1.05 -8.60 3.23
CA LEU A 38 0.19 -8.83 4.38
C LEU A 38 0.79 -8.18 5.62
N PHE A 39 -0.04 -7.49 6.38
CA PHE A 39 0.28 -6.96 7.69
C PHE A 39 -0.24 -7.91 8.75
N VAL A 40 0.64 -8.35 9.64
CA VAL A 40 0.34 -9.34 10.68
C VAL A 40 0.27 -8.63 12.04
N PHE A 41 -0.83 -8.85 12.75
CA PHE A 41 -1.10 -8.28 14.06
C PHE A 41 -1.31 -9.37 15.10
N GLN A 42 -0.89 -9.10 16.33
CA GLN A 42 -1.21 -9.91 17.49
C GLN A 42 -2.67 -9.66 17.89
N ASP A 43 -3.47 -10.72 17.91
CA ASP A 43 -4.90 -10.66 18.25
C ASP A 43 -5.24 -11.69 19.32
N ASN A 44 -4.85 -11.41 20.56
CA ASN A 44 -5.05 -12.35 21.67
C ASN A 44 -6.53 -12.60 21.99
N LEU A 45 -7.41 -11.65 21.65
CA LEU A 45 -8.84 -11.69 21.96
C LEU A 45 -9.70 -12.16 20.77
N GLY A 46 -9.14 -12.26 19.56
CA GLY A 46 -9.87 -12.66 18.36
C GLY A 46 -10.78 -11.56 17.80
N GLN A 47 -10.49 -10.30 18.10
CA GLN A 47 -11.34 -9.14 17.77
C GLN A 47 -11.01 -8.50 16.42
N GLY A 48 -9.97 -8.97 15.72
CA GLY A 48 -9.51 -8.34 14.47
C GLY A 48 -10.59 -8.30 13.38
N ARG A 49 -11.45 -9.31 13.32
CA ARG A 49 -12.54 -9.36 12.34
C ARG A 49 -13.65 -8.35 12.66
N ASP A 50 -13.98 -8.18 13.94
CA ASP A 50 -15.01 -7.23 14.37
C ASP A 50 -14.53 -5.79 14.14
N LEU A 51 -13.29 -5.48 14.50
CA LEU A 51 -12.67 -4.18 14.22
C LEU A 51 -12.60 -3.88 12.71
N GLN A 52 -12.39 -4.89 11.87
CA GLN A 52 -12.46 -4.72 10.42
C GLN A 52 -13.88 -4.35 9.96
N LEU A 53 -14.92 -4.97 10.52
CA LEU A 53 -16.32 -4.64 10.22
C LEU A 53 -16.68 -3.24 10.71
N ASP A 54 -16.22 -2.86 11.90
CA ASP A 54 -16.43 -1.52 12.46
C ASP A 54 -15.75 -0.46 11.60
N PHE A 55 -14.52 -0.70 11.17
CA PHE A 55 -13.83 0.18 10.23
C PHE A 55 -14.59 0.33 8.91
N MET A 56 -15.18 -0.75 8.39
CA MET A 56 -16.00 -0.70 7.17
C MET A 56 -17.30 0.10 7.34
N ARG A 57 -17.86 0.16 8.56
CA ARG A 57 -19.11 0.87 8.88
C ARG A 57 -18.89 2.31 9.35
N SER A 58 -17.70 2.62 9.81
CA SER A 58 -17.34 3.92 10.39
C SER A 58 -17.23 5.07 9.38
N GLU A 59 -17.28 6.31 9.87
CA GLU A 59 -16.93 7.51 9.10
C GLU A 59 -15.46 7.55 8.66
N TYR A 60 -14.61 6.63 9.15
CA TYR A 60 -13.25 6.42 8.65
C TYR A 60 -13.20 5.98 7.18
N LYS A 61 -14.35 5.72 6.52
CA LYS A 61 -14.44 5.66 5.05
C LYS A 61 -13.79 6.89 4.40
N ARG A 62 -13.97 8.10 4.94
CA ARG A 62 -13.32 9.31 4.42
C ARG A 62 -11.79 9.23 4.55
N TYR A 63 -11.28 8.61 5.61
CA TYR A 63 -9.85 8.35 5.78
C TYR A 63 -9.32 7.37 4.72
N ARG A 64 -10.08 6.30 4.43
CA ARG A 64 -9.75 5.36 3.35
C ARG A 64 -9.75 6.06 1.98
N ASP A 65 -10.76 6.87 1.69
CA ASP A 65 -10.87 7.61 0.43
C ASP A 65 -9.70 8.59 0.27
N LEU A 66 -9.32 9.28 1.35
CA LEU A 66 -8.14 10.15 1.37
C LEU A 66 -6.82 9.37 1.20
N LEU A 67 -6.67 8.20 1.83
CA LEU A 67 -5.47 7.38 1.66
C LEU A 67 -5.31 6.93 0.19
N PHE A 68 -6.40 6.51 -0.46
CA PHE A 68 -6.37 6.16 -1.88
C PHE A 68 -6.08 7.39 -2.75
N PHE A 69 -6.70 8.53 -2.46
CA PHE A 69 -6.41 9.79 -3.14
C PHE A 69 -4.92 10.13 -3.05
N PHE A 70 -4.33 10.17 -1.86
CA PHE A 70 -2.92 10.49 -1.68
C PHE A 70 -1.98 9.46 -2.31
N ARG A 71 -2.29 8.16 -2.22
CA ARG A 71 -1.54 7.11 -2.94
C ARG A 71 -1.54 7.36 -4.45
N ASN A 72 -2.70 7.67 -5.02
CA ASN A 72 -2.82 7.95 -6.45
C ASN A 72 -2.04 9.21 -6.84
N GLU A 73 -2.04 10.26 -6.02
CA GLU A 73 -1.23 11.46 -6.26
C GLU A 73 0.27 11.14 -6.27
N ILE A 74 0.76 10.33 -5.32
CA ILE A 74 2.16 9.86 -5.30
C ILE A 74 2.48 9.04 -6.55
N GLU A 75 1.60 8.11 -6.95
CA GLU A 75 1.79 7.30 -8.16
C GLU A 75 1.81 8.13 -9.45
N LYS A 76 1.01 9.19 -9.53
CA LYS A 76 1.04 10.13 -10.68
C LYS A 76 2.39 10.84 -10.76
N VAL A 77 2.90 11.33 -9.62
CA VAL A 77 4.22 11.98 -9.56
C VAL A 77 5.32 11.00 -9.95
N ASN A 78 5.31 9.79 -9.39
CA ASN A 78 6.31 8.77 -9.72
C ASN A 78 6.30 8.40 -11.21
N ARG A 79 5.12 8.22 -11.82
CA ARG A 79 5.01 7.98 -13.27
C ARG A 79 5.60 9.11 -14.10
N SER A 80 5.33 10.36 -13.72
CA SER A 80 5.89 11.54 -14.38
C SER A 80 7.42 11.58 -14.28
N LEU A 81 7.97 11.28 -13.09
CA LEU A 81 9.43 11.23 -12.89
C LEU A 81 10.09 10.11 -13.71
N THR A 82 9.48 8.93 -13.77
CA THR A 82 9.98 7.81 -14.59
C THR A 82 9.95 8.16 -16.07
N GLN A 83 8.86 8.75 -16.58
CA GLN A 83 8.78 9.20 -17.98
C GLN A 83 9.86 10.23 -18.34
N ARG A 84 10.08 11.23 -17.49
CA ARG A 84 11.14 12.25 -17.72
C ARG A 84 12.53 11.62 -17.75
N ARG A 85 12.77 10.60 -16.93
CA ARG A 85 14.05 9.89 -16.89
C ARG A 85 14.25 9.05 -18.15
N SER A 86 13.20 8.39 -18.65
CA SER A 86 13.25 7.65 -19.91
C SER A 86 13.49 8.56 -21.11
N SER A 87 12.78 9.70 -21.20
CA SER A 87 12.97 10.65 -22.29
C SER A 87 14.36 11.29 -22.30
N ALA A 88 14.91 11.61 -21.12
CA ALA A 88 16.28 12.14 -21.02
C ALA A 88 17.34 11.14 -21.51
N ILE A 89 17.16 9.84 -21.23
CA ILE A 89 18.05 8.78 -21.72
C ILE A 89 17.92 8.63 -23.24
N GLU A 90 16.71 8.72 -23.80
CA GLU A 90 16.50 8.65 -25.26
C GLU A 90 17.11 9.86 -26.01
N ASP A 91 17.04 11.06 -25.44
CA ASP A 91 17.66 12.27 -26.00
C ASP A 91 19.21 12.21 -25.95
N GLU A 92 19.79 11.66 -24.88
CA GLU A 92 21.25 11.44 -24.77
C GLU A 92 21.73 10.43 -25.84
N LEU A 93 21.05 9.30 -26.01
CA LEU A 93 21.40 8.29 -27.01
C LEU A 93 21.32 8.82 -28.45
N ARG A 94 20.34 9.68 -28.75
CA ARG A 94 20.23 10.33 -30.08
C ARG A 94 21.31 11.36 -30.33
N GLY A 95 21.74 12.11 -29.31
CA GLY A 95 22.80 13.09 -29.43
C GLY A 95 24.19 12.47 -29.65
N GLU A 96 24.39 11.22 -29.25
CA GLU A 96 25.62 10.46 -29.53
C GLU A 96 25.66 9.91 -30.98
N GLU A 97 24.52 9.47 -31.52
CA GLU A 97 24.43 8.96 -32.91
C GLU A 97 24.59 10.03 -34.00
N GLU A 98 24.30 11.31 -33.71
CA GLU A 98 24.47 12.41 -34.67
C GLU A 98 25.92 12.98 -34.73
N ASN A 99 26.81 12.53 -33.84
CA ASN A 99 28.19 13.00 -33.74
C ASN A 99 29.26 11.97 -34.22
N GLU A 100 28.85 10.84 -34.79
CA GLU A 100 29.70 9.89 -35.54
C GLU A 100 29.57 10.08 -37.07
#